data_AF-A0A433EAG9-F1
#
_entry.id   AF-A0A433EAG9-F1
#
_cell.length_a   1.000
_cell.length_b   1.000
_cell.length_c   1.000
_cell.angle_alpha   90.00
_cell.angle_beta   90.00
_cell.angle_gamma   90.00
#
_symmetry.space_group_name_H-M   'P 1'
#
loop_
_entity.id
_entity.type
_entity.pdbx_description
1 polymer ?
#
loop_
_entity_poly.entity_id
_entity_poly.type
_entity_poly.pdbx_seq_one_letter_code
_entity_poly.pdbx_strand_id
1 'polypeptide(L)'
;MREYESPSPARPCLGAIWAQTDAGIIGRDGTMPWRAPEDLAHFKTVTMGKPVIMGRRTWESFPPRFRPLPERTNIVISRSITGDSATPLERDGALWVPSLDAALTLASNTPLTPNATQHPDSPHQRVTAWILGGGSVYAEALSREDLPSFGRVEIIERTLFYCQEGNEITGDTYAPELAVEGFVTAGEPARWRTLGESAWEKSERGYLLDASGGKNPMYYSFQTLARL
;
A
#
# COMPACT_ATOMS: atom_id res chain seq x y z
N MET A 1 17.04 -45.07 1.48
CA MET A 1 16.03 -44.26 0.80
C MET A 1 16.01 -42.93 1.56
N ARG A 2 16.63 -41.86 1.04
CA ARG A 2 16.60 -40.54 1.72
C ARG A 2 15.27 -39.90 1.37
N GLU A 3 14.47 -39.59 2.38
CA GLU A 3 13.29 -38.74 2.24
C GLU A 3 13.74 -37.42 1.62
N TYR A 4 13.15 -37.09 0.47
CA TYR A 4 13.34 -35.81 -0.18
C TYR A 4 12.43 -34.85 0.58
N GLU A 5 12.94 -34.22 1.64
CA GLU A 5 12.27 -33.07 2.25
C GLU A 5 12.09 -32.03 1.13
N SER A 6 10.84 -31.83 0.70
CA SER A 6 10.50 -30.74 -0.20
C SER A 6 10.94 -29.44 0.47
N PRO A 7 11.64 -28.53 -0.22
CA PRO A 7 12.04 -27.27 0.39
C PRO A 7 10.79 -26.59 0.94
N SER A 8 10.83 -26.23 2.24
CA SER A 8 9.77 -25.42 2.85
C SER A 8 9.49 -24.24 1.91
N PRO A 9 8.22 -23.99 1.52
CA PRO A 9 7.92 -22.89 0.62
C PRO A 9 8.49 -21.60 1.22
N ALA A 10 9.15 -20.81 0.38
CA ALA A 10 9.67 -19.51 0.81
C ALA A 10 8.51 -18.69 1.40
N ARG A 11 8.75 -18.07 2.56
CA ARG A 11 7.76 -17.25 3.25
C ARG A 11 7.20 -16.18 2.28
N PRO A 12 5.88 -16.01 2.18
CA PRO A 12 5.30 -14.99 1.32
C PRO A 12 5.75 -13.60 1.78
N CYS A 13 6.03 -12.71 0.82
CA CYS A 13 6.49 -11.34 1.12
C CYS A 13 5.31 -10.36 1.06
N LEU A 14 5.19 -9.51 2.09
CA LEU A 14 4.17 -8.48 2.23
C LEU A 14 4.72 -7.11 1.84
N GLY A 15 3.95 -6.39 1.04
CA GLY A 15 4.23 -5.00 0.68
C GLY A 15 3.20 -4.03 1.25
N ALA A 16 3.57 -2.77 1.40
CA ALA A 16 2.66 -1.66 1.61
C ALA A 16 2.81 -0.65 0.48
N ILE A 17 1.70 -0.08 0.00
CA ILE A 17 1.71 0.89 -1.10
C ILE A 17 0.83 2.10 -0.80
N TRP A 18 1.32 3.31 -1.05
CA TRP A 18 0.55 4.57 -0.91
C TRP A 18 1.11 5.71 -1.78
N ALA A 19 0.42 6.84 -1.78
CA ALA A 19 0.94 8.09 -2.29
C ALA A 19 0.88 9.14 -1.18
N GLN A 20 1.87 10.03 -1.11
CA GLN A 20 1.95 11.05 -0.07
C GLN A 20 2.49 12.38 -0.61
N THR A 21 2.12 13.48 0.03
CA THR A 21 2.82 14.76 -0.16
C THR A 21 4.19 14.75 0.52
N ASP A 22 4.97 15.81 0.27
CA ASP A 22 6.21 16.15 0.96
C ASP A 22 6.00 16.34 2.48
N ALA A 23 4.85 16.86 2.89
CA ALA A 23 4.40 16.92 4.28
C ALA A 23 3.87 15.57 4.82
N GLY A 24 3.95 14.49 4.03
CA GLY A 24 3.50 13.15 4.43
C GLY A 24 1.98 12.95 4.40
N ILE A 25 1.21 13.85 3.81
CA ILE A 25 -0.25 13.74 3.78
C ILE A 25 -0.68 12.62 2.83
N ILE A 26 -1.52 11.71 3.32
CA ILE A 26 -2.13 10.62 2.53
C ILE A 26 -3.65 10.82 2.31
N GLY A 27 -4.26 11.79 2.98
CA GLY A 27 -5.69 12.05 2.86
C GLY A 27 -6.17 13.31 3.58
N ARG A 28 -7.36 13.78 3.17
CA ARG A 28 -8.11 14.88 3.75
C ARG A 28 -9.60 14.60 3.65
N ASP A 29 -10.33 14.69 4.76
CA ASP A 29 -11.79 14.51 4.82
C ASP A 29 -12.27 13.19 4.16
N GLY A 30 -11.48 12.11 4.31
CA GLY A 30 -11.78 10.80 3.73
C GLY A 30 -11.54 10.69 2.22
N THR A 31 -10.93 11.70 1.59
CA THR A 31 -10.57 11.71 0.17
C THR A 31 -9.07 11.96 -0.02
N MET A 32 -8.57 11.80 -1.24
CA MET A 32 -7.22 12.20 -1.61
C MET A 32 -7.24 13.68 -2.04
N PRO A 33 -6.46 14.58 -1.43
CA PRO A 33 -6.37 15.99 -1.83
C PRO A 33 -5.57 16.18 -3.13
N TRP A 34 -5.75 15.31 -4.11
CA TRP A 34 -5.11 15.36 -5.41
C TRP A 34 -5.86 14.55 -6.46
N ARG A 35 -5.48 14.79 -7.71
CA ARG A 35 -5.73 13.87 -8.81
C ARG A 35 -4.37 13.48 -9.37
N ALA A 36 -4.03 12.19 -9.34
CA ALA A 36 -2.74 11.69 -9.82
C ALA A 36 -2.93 10.49 -10.77
N PRO A 37 -3.18 10.72 -12.07
CA PRO A 37 -3.37 9.63 -13.03
C PRO A 37 -2.17 8.68 -13.15
N GLU A 38 -0.96 9.20 -12.99
CA GLU A 38 0.30 8.48 -13.08
C GLU A 38 0.46 7.53 -11.89
N ASP A 39 0.18 8.02 -10.68
CA ASP A 39 0.11 7.20 -9.47
C ASP A 39 -0.95 6.09 -9.60
N LEU A 40 -2.16 6.41 -10.08
CA LEU A 40 -3.21 5.40 -10.27
C LEU A 40 -2.82 4.32 -11.29
N ALA A 41 -2.11 4.70 -12.35
CA ALA A 41 -1.59 3.76 -13.34
C ALA A 41 -0.50 2.87 -12.73
N HIS A 42 0.43 3.46 -12.01
CA HIS A 42 1.50 2.75 -11.30
C HIS A 42 0.94 1.79 -10.25
N PHE A 43 0.06 2.27 -9.38
CA PHE A 43 -0.67 1.49 -8.38
C PHE A 43 -1.37 0.28 -9.00
N LYS A 44 -2.05 0.45 -10.14
CA LYS A 44 -2.70 -0.65 -10.86
C LYS A 44 -1.67 -1.69 -11.30
N THR A 45 -0.56 -1.24 -11.89
CA THR A 45 0.53 -2.10 -12.36
C THR A 45 1.16 -2.89 -11.20
N VAL A 46 1.52 -2.21 -10.11
CA VAL A 46 2.24 -2.81 -8.97
C VAL A 46 1.37 -3.82 -8.19
N THR A 47 0.07 -3.53 -8.05
CA THR A 47 -0.84 -4.37 -7.27
C THR A 47 -1.52 -5.48 -8.08
N MET A 48 -1.32 -5.50 -9.40
CA MET A 48 -2.05 -6.40 -10.31
C MET A 48 -1.92 -7.87 -9.91
N GLY A 49 -3.05 -8.58 -9.94
CA GLY A 49 -3.10 -10.03 -9.72
C GLY A 49 -2.80 -10.51 -8.30
N LYS A 50 -2.63 -9.59 -7.35
CA LYS A 50 -2.27 -9.91 -5.96
C LYS A 50 -3.40 -9.50 -5.00
N PRO A 51 -3.60 -10.22 -3.88
CA PRO A 51 -4.47 -9.78 -2.81
C PRO A 51 -4.13 -8.36 -2.35
N VAL A 52 -5.17 -7.55 -2.17
CA VAL A 52 -5.06 -6.18 -1.67
C VAL A 52 -5.89 -6.03 -0.40
N ILE A 53 -5.26 -5.56 0.67
CA ILE A 53 -5.82 -5.47 2.02
C ILE A 53 -6.00 -4.01 2.37
N MET A 54 -7.19 -3.64 2.83
CA MET A 54 -7.47 -2.26 3.23
C MET A 54 -8.48 -2.16 4.36
N GLY A 55 -8.48 -1.03 5.07
CA GLY A 55 -9.51 -0.71 6.05
C GLY A 55 -10.82 -0.25 5.39
N ARG A 56 -11.92 -0.42 6.12
CA ARG A 56 -13.28 -0.03 5.69
C ARG A 56 -13.38 1.40 5.13
N ARG A 57 -12.72 2.39 5.76
CA ARG A 57 -12.77 3.79 5.30
C ARG A 57 -12.07 3.99 3.94
N THR A 58 -10.96 3.29 3.70
CA THR A 58 -10.27 3.30 2.41
C THR A 58 -11.11 2.63 1.33
N TRP A 59 -11.77 1.51 1.65
CA TRP A 59 -12.72 0.90 0.73
C TRP A 59 -13.89 1.83 0.37
N GLU A 60 -14.36 2.61 1.34
CA GLU A 60 -15.45 3.59 1.17
C GLU A 60 -15.05 4.85 0.41
N SER A 61 -13.76 5.22 0.38
CA SER A 61 -13.29 6.37 -0.37
C SER A 61 -13.16 6.11 -1.87
N PHE A 62 -13.08 4.84 -2.30
CA PHE A 62 -13.09 4.51 -3.71
C PHE A 62 -14.45 4.81 -4.35
N PRO A 63 -14.49 5.50 -5.51
CA PRO A 63 -15.73 5.67 -6.25
C PRO A 63 -16.37 4.30 -6.54
N PRO A 64 -17.70 4.13 -6.37
CA PRO A 64 -18.36 2.82 -6.51
C PRO A 64 -18.04 2.07 -7.80
N ARG A 65 -17.83 2.79 -8.91
CA ARG A 65 -17.48 2.20 -10.22
C ARG A 65 -16.07 1.59 -10.30
N PHE A 66 -15.20 1.88 -9.33
CA PHE A 66 -13.81 1.42 -9.30
C PHE A 66 -13.54 0.40 -8.19
N ARG A 67 -14.57 0.02 -7.42
CA ARG A 67 -14.50 -1.05 -6.42
C ARG A 67 -15.48 -2.19 -6.80
N PRO A 68 -15.09 -3.47 -6.67
CA PRO A 68 -13.77 -3.95 -6.29
C PRO A 68 -12.70 -3.58 -7.32
N LEU A 69 -11.45 -3.50 -6.87
CA LEU A 69 -10.31 -3.31 -7.76
C LEU A 69 -10.21 -4.55 -8.67
N PRO A 70 -10.35 -4.42 -10.00
CA PRO A 70 -10.43 -5.57 -10.89
C PRO A 70 -9.15 -6.39 -10.88
N GLU A 71 -9.31 -7.70 -11.13
CA GLU A 71 -8.23 -8.70 -11.19
C GLU A 71 -7.39 -8.82 -9.91
N ARG A 72 -7.95 -8.41 -8.77
CA ARG A 72 -7.34 -8.49 -7.44
C ARG A 72 -8.36 -9.02 -6.44
N THR A 73 -7.91 -9.86 -5.52
CA THR A 73 -8.73 -10.24 -4.36
C THR A 73 -8.75 -9.07 -3.39
N ASN A 74 -9.90 -8.43 -3.24
CA ASN A 74 -10.07 -7.27 -2.37
C ASN A 74 -10.46 -7.75 -0.97
N ILE A 75 -9.65 -7.44 0.04
CA ILE A 75 -9.86 -7.83 1.43
C ILE A 75 -10.06 -6.57 2.27
N VAL A 76 -11.21 -6.47 2.96
CA VAL A 76 -11.60 -5.28 3.70
C VAL A 76 -11.72 -5.58 5.19
N ILE A 77 -10.96 -4.84 6.00
CA ILE A 77 -10.96 -4.95 7.45
C ILE A 77 -12.06 -4.05 8.03
N SER A 78 -12.99 -4.65 8.77
CA SER A 78 -13.99 -3.91 9.54
C SER A 78 -14.31 -4.59 10.87
N ARG A 79 -14.21 -3.83 11.97
CA ARG A 79 -14.57 -4.28 13.31
C ARG A 79 -16.06 -4.60 13.49
N SER A 80 -16.91 -4.18 12.54
CA SER A 80 -18.34 -4.50 12.54
C SER A 80 -18.63 -5.94 12.09
N ILE A 81 -17.64 -6.66 11.58
CA ILE A 81 -17.79 -8.06 11.20
C ILE A 81 -17.79 -8.90 12.48
N THR A 82 -18.96 -9.43 12.81
CA THR A 82 -19.18 -10.32 13.96
C THR A 82 -19.20 -11.77 13.45
N GLY A 83 -18.03 -12.34 13.22
CA GLY A 83 -17.85 -13.71 12.76
C GLY A 83 -16.47 -14.23 13.17
N ASP A 84 -16.29 -15.54 13.16
CA ASP A 84 -14.97 -16.14 13.36
C ASP A 84 -14.03 -15.72 12.21
N SER A 85 -12.77 -15.44 12.53
CA SER A 85 -11.71 -15.06 11.59
C SER A 85 -11.49 -16.09 10.47
N ALA A 86 -12.04 -17.30 10.63
CA ALA A 86 -11.94 -18.41 9.70
C ALA A 86 -12.81 -18.29 8.43
N THR A 87 -13.89 -17.48 8.42
CA THR A 87 -14.77 -17.38 7.24
C THR A 87 -15.04 -15.91 6.90
N PRO A 88 -14.49 -15.39 5.79
CA PRO A 88 -14.74 -14.01 5.38
C PRO A 88 -16.20 -13.82 4.94
N LEU A 89 -16.76 -12.64 5.21
CA LEU A 89 -18.05 -12.23 4.66
C LEU A 89 -17.84 -11.66 3.26
N GLU A 90 -18.43 -12.29 2.24
CA GLU A 90 -18.44 -11.71 0.90
C GLU A 90 -19.48 -10.59 0.79
N ARG A 91 -19.04 -9.39 0.38
CA ARG A 91 -19.90 -8.22 0.16
C ARG A 91 -19.26 -7.26 -0.82
N ASP A 92 -20.07 -6.77 -1.77
CA ASP A 92 -19.65 -5.83 -2.83
C ASP A 92 -18.46 -6.35 -3.66
N GLY A 93 -18.39 -7.66 -3.88
CA GLY A 93 -17.28 -8.32 -4.60
C GLY A 93 -15.95 -8.30 -3.84
N ALA A 94 -15.97 -8.05 -2.53
CA ALA A 94 -14.82 -8.09 -1.64
C ALA A 94 -15.05 -9.04 -0.45
N LEU A 95 -13.94 -9.48 0.16
CA LEU A 95 -13.93 -10.34 1.33
C LEU A 95 -13.72 -9.50 2.59
N TRP A 96 -14.72 -9.47 3.47
CA TRP A 96 -14.70 -8.68 4.69
C TRP A 96 -14.30 -9.52 5.89
N VAL A 97 -13.37 -8.99 6.69
CA VAL A 97 -12.76 -9.69 7.82
C VAL A 97 -12.64 -8.77 9.05
N PRO A 98 -12.58 -9.33 10.29
CA PRO A 98 -12.64 -8.52 11.50
C PRO A 98 -11.33 -7.83 11.89
N SER A 99 -10.18 -8.30 11.39
CA SER A 99 -8.85 -7.86 11.82
C SER A 99 -7.78 -7.93 10.72
N LEU A 100 -6.64 -7.30 10.96
CA LEU A 100 -5.46 -7.41 10.10
C LEU A 100 -4.96 -8.87 10.02
N ASP A 101 -4.93 -9.57 11.15
CA ASP A 101 -4.48 -10.96 11.20
C ASP A 101 -5.33 -11.88 10.31
N ALA A 102 -6.66 -11.75 10.39
CA ALA A 102 -7.57 -12.50 9.54
C ALA A 102 -7.36 -12.16 8.05
N ALA A 103 -7.12 -10.88 7.73
CA ALA A 103 -6.83 -10.45 6.37
C ALA A 103 -5.53 -11.06 5.82
N LEU A 104 -4.49 -11.13 6.64
CA LEU A 104 -3.19 -11.67 6.25
C LEU A 104 -3.26 -13.19 6.07
N THR A 105 -3.89 -13.92 6.98
CA THR A 105 -4.10 -15.37 6.81
C THR A 105 -4.90 -15.68 5.55
N LEU A 106 -5.94 -14.90 5.26
CA LEU A 106 -6.72 -15.04 4.03
C LEU A 106 -5.86 -14.73 2.78
N ALA A 107 -5.09 -13.65 2.81
CA ALA A 107 -4.23 -13.26 1.70
C ALA A 107 -3.15 -14.30 1.39
N SER A 108 -2.54 -14.92 2.42
CA SER A 108 -1.51 -15.94 2.21
C SER A 108 -2.04 -17.22 1.57
N ASN A 109 -3.33 -17.50 1.73
CA ASN A 109 -4.01 -18.68 1.16
C ASN A 109 -4.69 -18.39 -0.18
N THR A 110 -4.65 -17.14 -0.65
CA THR A 110 -5.28 -16.73 -1.90
C THR A 110 -4.33 -16.95 -3.07
N PRO A 111 -4.70 -17.73 -4.10
CA PRO A 111 -3.89 -17.86 -5.31
C PRO A 111 -3.73 -16.51 -6.01
N LEU A 112 -2.51 -16.22 -6.48
CA LEU A 112 -2.26 -15.08 -7.34
C LEU A 112 -2.90 -15.31 -8.71
N THR A 113 -3.37 -14.25 -9.36
CA THR A 113 -3.88 -14.35 -10.74
C THR A 113 -2.71 -14.45 -11.73
N PRO A 114 -2.93 -14.94 -12.96
CA PRO A 114 -1.88 -15.00 -13.99
C PRO A 114 -1.23 -13.63 -14.31
N ASN A 115 -1.92 -12.52 -14.05
CA ASN A 115 -1.40 -11.18 -14.31
C ASN A 115 -0.39 -10.70 -13.23
N ALA A 116 -0.24 -11.44 -12.12
CA ALA A 116 0.69 -11.09 -11.04
C ALA A 116 2.17 -11.13 -11.46
N THR A 117 2.50 -11.75 -12.59
CA THR A 117 3.87 -11.95 -13.09
C THR A 117 4.16 -11.14 -14.36
N GLN A 118 3.32 -10.18 -14.73
CA GLN A 118 3.49 -9.40 -15.97
C GLN A 118 4.74 -8.48 -15.96
N HIS A 119 5.37 -8.26 -14.80
CA HIS A 119 6.54 -7.42 -14.62
C HIS A 119 7.65 -8.14 -13.83
N PRO A 120 8.27 -9.19 -14.39
CA PRO A 120 9.15 -10.10 -13.65
C PRO A 120 10.42 -9.45 -13.11
N ASP A 121 10.90 -8.39 -13.76
CA ASP A 121 12.13 -7.69 -13.36
C ASP A 121 11.89 -6.60 -12.30
N SER A 122 10.65 -6.41 -11.87
CA SER A 122 10.30 -5.40 -10.87
C SER A 122 10.67 -5.85 -9.44
N PRO A 123 11.17 -4.96 -8.57
CA PRO A 123 11.37 -5.26 -7.14
C PRO A 123 10.08 -5.70 -6.44
N HIS A 124 8.92 -5.40 -7.02
CA HIS A 124 7.59 -5.80 -6.53
C HIS A 124 7.24 -7.25 -6.84
N GLN A 125 7.98 -7.94 -7.70
CA GLN A 125 7.67 -9.31 -8.13
C GLN A 125 7.60 -10.28 -6.95
N ARG A 126 8.47 -10.11 -5.95
CA ARG A 126 8.49 -10.90 -4.72
C ARG A 126 7.27 -10.68 -3.82
N VAL A 127 6.60 -9.52 -3.93
CA VAL A 127 5.44 -9.20 -3.10
C VAL A 127 4.26 -10.06 -3.52
N THR A 128 3.63 -10.71 -2.55
CA THR A 128 2.51 -11.64 -2.76
C THR A 128 1.19 -11.11 -2.22
N ALA A 129 1.21 -10.06 -1.39
CA ALA A 129 0.03 -9.31 -0.96
C ALA A 129 0.40 -7.85 -0.66
N TRP A 130 -0.56 -6.94 -0.82
CA TRP A 130 -0.37 -5.51 -0.61
C TRP A 130 -1.30 -4.94 0.46
N ILE A 131 -0.73 -4.20 1.42
CA ILE A 131 -1.47 -3.31 2.31
C ILE A 131 -1.69 -1.98 1.57
N LEU A 132 -2.96 -1.59 1.41
CA LEU A 132 -3.38 -0.32 0.80
C LEU A 132 -3.86 0.71 1.84
N GLY A 133 -3.66 0.43 3.13
CA GLY A 133 -3.98 1.34 4.22
C GLY A 133 -5.45 1.28 4.66
N GLY A 134 -6.02 2.35 5.20
CA GLY A 134 -5.45 3.68 5.42
C GLY A 134 -4.48 3.76 6.60
N GLY A 135 -4.29 4.96 7.14
CA GLY A 135 -3.28 5.27 8.18
C GLY A 135 -3.23 4.28 9.34
N SER A 136 -4.38 3.86 9.89
CA SER A 136 -4.40 2.90 11.01
C SER A 136 -3.93 1.50 10.62
N VAL A 137 -4.25 1.03 9.41
CA VAL A 137 -3.83 -0.29 8.92
C VAL A 137 -2.34 -0.28 8.58
N TYR A 138 -1.84 0.82 7.99
CA TYR A 138 -0.41 0.98 7.78
C TYR A 138 0.37 1.00 9.10
N ALA A 139 -0.09 1.80 10.08
CA ALA A 139 0.56 1.90 11.38
C ALA A 139 0.63 0.54 12.09
N GLU A 140 -0.48 -0.20 12.11
CA GLU A 140 -0.53 -1.55 12.71
C GLU A 140 0.44 -2.50 11.98
N ALA A 141 0.37 -2.58 10.64
CA ALA A 141 1.18 -3.51 9.85
C ALA A 141 2.69 -3.21 9.93
N LEU A 142 3.10 -1.94 9.92
CA LEU A 142 4.52 -1.55 9.95
C LEU A 142 5.16 -1.68 11.34
N SER A 143 4.34 -1.68 12.41
CA SER A 143 4.81 -1.78 13.79
C SER A 143 5.13 -3.22 14.23
N ARG A 144 4.65 -4.23 13.50
CA ARG A 144 4.70 -5.64 13.88
C ARG A 144 5.75 -6.42 13.12
N GLU A 145 6.33 -7.41 13.80
CA GLU A 145 7.34 -8.35 13.27
C GLU A 145 6.83 -9.81 13.27
N ASP A 146 5.58 -10.02 13.69
CA ASP A 146 4.91 -11.31 13.89
C ASP A 146 3.60 -11.44 13.09
N LEU A 147 3.48 -10.71 11.98
CA LEU A 147 2.32 -10.77 11.09
C LEU A 147 2.04 -12.22 10.62
N PRO A 148 0.82 -12.75 10.74
CA PRO A 148 0.51 -14.11 10.32
C PRO A 148 0.93 -14.40 8.88
N SER A 149 1.59 -15.53 8.65
CA SER A 149 2.16 -15.98 7.36
C SER A 149 3.28 -15.12 6.76
N PHE A 150 3.29 -13.81 7.00
CA PHE A 150 4.18 -12.83 6.35
C PHE A 150 5.28 -12.28 7.25
N GLY A 151 5.14 -12.41 8.57
CA GLY A 151 5.88 -11.81 9.69
C GLY A 151 6.02 -10.29 9.70
N ARG A 152 6.38 -9.62 8.60
CA ARG A 152 6.47 -8.15 8.56
C ARG A 152 6.27 -7.61 7.16
N VAL A 153 6.05 -6.30 7.07
CA VAL A 153 6.14 -5.58 5.80
C VAL A 153 7.61 -5.51 5.37
N GLU A 154 7.91 -6.02 4.18
CA GLU A 154 9.28 -6.10 3.66
C GLU A 154 9.55 -5.13 2.52
N ILE A 155 8.50 -4.70 1.80
CA ILE A 155 8.58 -3.73 0.71
C ILE A 155 7.61 -2.59 0.98
N ILE A 156 8.08 -1.37 0.75
CA ILE A 156 7.21 -0.20 0.62
C ILE A 156 7.33 0.30 -0.80
N GLU A 157 6.19 0.54 -1.43
CA GLU A 157 6.11 1.31 -2.66
C GLU A 157 5.38 2.62 -2.39
N ARG A 158 5.99 3.76 -2.67
CA ARG A 158 5.33 5.04 -2.46
C ARG A 158 5.52 5.99 -3.62
N THR A 159 4.47 6.75 -3.92
CA THR A 159 4.57 7.91 -4.79
C THR A 159 4.73 9.15 -3.91
N LEU A 160 5.82 9.88 -4.10
CA LEU A 160 6.07 11.16 -3.45
C LEU A 160 5.52 12.27 -4.33
N PHE A 161 4.76 13.19 -3.76
CA PHE A 161 4.27 14.38 -4.43
C PHE A 161 4.92 15.64 -3.87
N TYR A 162 5.19 16.58 -4.75
CA TYR A 162 5.69 17.89 -4.40
C TYR A 162 4.90 18.98 -5.15
N CYS A 163 4.64 20.07 -4.45
CA CYS A 163 4.06 21.30 -4.99
C CYS A 163 5.11 22.41 -4.94
N GLN A 164 5.18 23.25 -5.97
CA GLN A 164 6.10 24.41 -5.95
C GLN A 164 5.89 25.30 -4.71
N GLU A 165 7.01 25.89 -4.26
CA GLU A 165 7.14 26.72 -3.06
C GLU A 165 6.03 27.79 -2.94
N GLY A 166 5.45 27.91 -1.75
CA GLY A 166 4.37 28.86 -1.44
C GLY A 166 2.95 28.28 -1.47
N ASN A 167 2.76 27.04 -1.91
CA ASN A 167 1.45 26.38 -1.91
C ASN A 167 1.42 25.27 -0.85
N GLU A 168 0.66 25.49 0.23
CA GLU A 168 0.51 24.50 1.30
C GLU A 168 -0.62 23.51 0.96
N ILE A 169 -0.26 22.24 0.83
CA ILE A 169 -1.23 21.15 0.75
C ILE A 169 -1.54 20.71 2.17
N THR A 170 -2.81 20.73 2.54
CA THR A 170 -3.27 20.36 3.89
C THR A 170 -3.97 19.00 3.88
N GLY A 171 -3.95 18.32 5.02
CA GLY A 171 -4.65 17.05 5.22
C GLY A 171 -4.72 16.66 6.69
N ASP A 172 -5.52 15.64 6.96
CA ASP A 172 -5.82 15.15 8.32
C ASP A 172 -5.29 13.73 8.56
N THR A 173 -4.81 13.08 7.49
CA THR A 173 -4.32 11.71 7.51
C THR A 173 -2.92 11.69 6.94
N TYR A 174 -1.99 11.13 7.71
CA TYR A 174 -0.56 11.13 7.39
C TYR A 174 -0.04 9.72 7.16
N ALA A 175 0.98 9.62 6.29
CA ALA A 175 1.78 8.43 6.11
C ALA A 175 2.54 8.12 7.41
N PRO A 176 2.81 6.85 7.71
CA PRO A 176 3.72 6.49 8.79
C PRO A 176 5.12 7.05 8.56
N GLU A 177 5.77 7.50 9.62
CA GLU A 177 7.17 7.91 9.57
C GLU A 177 8.08 6.71 9.31
N LEU A 178 9.07 6.88 8.42
CA LEU A 178 10.00 5.84 8.03
C LEU A 178 11.44 6.28 8.33
N ALA A 179 12.17 5.44 9.08
CA ALA A 179 13.61 5.58 9.27
C ALA A 179 14.36 5.06 8.04
N VAL A 180 14.51 5.89 7.01
CA VAL A 180 15.17 5.54 5.74
C VAL A 180 16.67 5.85 5.80
N GLU A 181 17.51 4.95 5.30
CA GLU A 181 18.96 5.17 5.17
C GLU A 181 19.27 6.53 4.53
N GLY A 182 20.23 7.27 5.12
CA GLY A 182 20.59 8.61 4.66
C GLY A 182 19.66 9.74 5.15
N PHE A 183 18.52 9.40 5.75
CA PHE A 183 17.52 10.37 6.24
C PHE A 183 17.13 10.16 7.72
N VAL A 184 17.88 9.33 8.45
CA VAL A 184 17.70 9.13 9.89
C VAL A 184 18.44 10.18 10.72
N THR A 185 17.89 10.48 11.90
CA THR A 185 18.58 11.28 12.91
C THR A 185 19.88 10.58 13.36
N ALA A 186 20.93 11.35 13.62
CA ALA A 186 22.19 10.80 14.11
C ALA A 186 21.98 9.96 15.38
N GLY A 187 22.33 8.67 15.32
CA GLY A 187 22.20 7.72 16.42
C GLY A 187 20.99 6.79 16.35
N GLU A 188 20.05 7.00 15.41
CA GLU A 188 18.94 6.09 15.18
C GLU A 188 19.24 5.11 14.04
N PRO A 189 18.97 3.79 14.20
CA PRO A 189 19.19 2.84 13.12
C PRO A 189 18.13 3.04 12.02
N ALA A 190 18.59 3.13 10.77
CA ALA A 190 17.70 2.98 9.63
C ALA A 190 17.01 1.61 9.68
N ARG A 191 15.75 1.58 9.27
CA ARG A 191 14.95 0.37 9.12
C ARG A 191 14.63 0.06 7.67
N TRP A 192 14.85 1.02 6.79
CA TRP A 192 14.51 0.93 5.38
C TRP A 192 15.68 1.42 4.53
N ARG A 193 15.96 0.71 3.45
CA ARG A 193 16.89 1.14 2.41
C ARG A 193 16.14 1.42 1.11
N THR A 194 16.60 2.39 0.33
CA THR A 194 16.06 2.67 -0.99
C THR A 194 16.56 1.65 -2.00
N LEU A 195 15.64 0.95 -2.67
CA LEU A 195 15.96 0.07 -3.80
C LEU A 195 15.95 0.82 -5.13
N GLY A 196 15.07 1.81 -5.25
CA GLY A 196 14.95 2.63 -6.45
C GLY A 196 14.11 3.87 -6.18
N GLU A 197 14.43 4.92 -6.91
CA GLU A 197 13.66 6.16 -6.95
C GLU A 197 13.68 6.69 -8.38
N SER A 198 12.50 7.02 -8.93
CA SER A 198 12.43 7.60 -10.27
C SER A 198 12.89 9.05 -10.23
N ALA A 199 13.28 9.59 -11.40
CA ALA A 199 13.44 11.03 -11.53
C ALA A 199 12.11 11.74 -11.18
N TRP A 200 12.23 12.97 -10.71
CA TRP A 200 11.08 13.83 -10.49
C TRP A 200 10.50 14.28 -11.83
N GLU A 201 9.20 14.06 -12.00
CA GLU A 201 8.46 14.43 -13.21
C GLU A 201 7.31 15.37 -12.87
N LYS A 202 6.99 16.28 -13.80
CA LYS A 202 5.80 17.11 -13.70
C LYS A 202 4.64 16.37 -14.35
N SER A 203 3.55 16.16 -13.61
CA SER A 203 2.34 15.59 -14.21
C SER A 203 1.66 16.58 -15.15
N GLU A 204 1.25 16.09 -16.32
CA GLU A 204 0.52 16.88 -17.31
C GLU A 204 -0.96 17.04 -16.98
N ARG A 205 -1.53 16.06 -16.25
CA ARG A 205 -2.98 15.97 -15.99
C ARG A 205 -3.32 15.92 -14.50
N GLY A 206 -2.32 15.77 -13.65
CA GLY A 206 -2.45 15.70 -12.21
C GLY A 206 -2.35 17.07 -11.56
N TYR A 207 -2.88 17.15 -10.35
CA TYR A 207 -2.86 18.37 -9.53
C TYR A 207 -2.99 18.02 -8.05
N LEU A 208 -2.44 18.89 -7.20
CA LEU A 208 -2.61 18.87 -5.75
C LEU A 208 -3.63 19.94 -5.35
N LEU A 209 -4.46 19.66 -4.35
CA LEU A 209 -5.49 20.59 -3.87
C LEU A 209 -5.04 21.28 -2.59
N ASP A 210 -4.94 22.61 -2.61
CA ASP A 210 -4.71 23.40 -1.39
C ASP A 210 -5.95 23.41 -0.48
N ALA A 211 -5.86 24.10 0.66
CA ALA A 211 -6.93 24.21 1.64
C ALA A 211 -8.21 24.88 1.10
N SER A 212 -8.09 25.76 0.09
CA SER A 212 -9.21 26.43 -0.58
C SER A 212 -9.81 25.62 -1.73
N GLY A 213 -9.21 24.48 -2.07
CA GLY A 213 -9.57 23.67 -3.24
C GLY A 213 -8.95 24.15 -4.55
N GLY A 214 -8.01 25.10 -4.49
CA GLY A 214 -7.21 25.52 -5.65
C GLY A 214 -6.34 24.38 -6.16
N LYS A 215 -6.22 24.28 -7.48
CA LYS A 215 -5.45 23.22 -8.15
C LYS A 215 -4.04 23.72 -8.42
N ASN A 216 -3.07 23.01 -7.87
CA ASN A 216 -1.66 23.33 -7.98
C ASN A 216 -0.92 22.30 -8.83
N PRO A 217 0.16 22.69 -9.54
CA PRO A 217 0.99 21.75 -10.28
C PRO A 217 1.48 20.60 -9.39
N MET A 218 1.42 19.38 -9.90
CA MET A 218 1.89 18.19 -9.21
C MET A 218 3.19 17.70 -9.83
N TYR A 219 4.24 17.62 -9.02
CA TYR A 219 5.44 16.88 -9.33
C TYR A 219 5.41 15.56 -8.58
N TYR A 220 5.90 14.49 -9.19
CA TYR A 220 5.90 13.16 -8.58
C TYR A 220 7.22 12.40 -8.79
N SER A 221 7.50 11.48 -7.87
CA SER A 221 8.53 10.45 -8.01
C SER A 221 8.04 9.14 -7.37
N PHE A 222 8.33 8.01 -8.00
CA PHE A 222 8.07 6.68 -7.45
C PHE A 222 9.29 6.20 -6.67
N GLN A 223 9.08 5.70 -5.46
CA GLN A 223 10.15 5.21 -4.61
C GLN A 223 9.82 3.84 -4.01
N THR A 224 10.75 2.91 -4.19
CA THR A 224 10.68 1.57 -3.60
C THR A 224 11.69 1.47 -2.46
N LEU A 225 11.21 1.04 -1.29
CA LEU A 225 12.03 0.76 -0.12
C LEU A 225 11.98 -0.72 0.24
N ALA A 226 13.08 -1.24 0.77
CA ALA A 226 13.16 -2.56 1.37
C ALA A 226 13.49 -2.48 2.84
N ARG A 227 12.87 -3.36 3.63
CA ARG A 227 13.20 -3.54 5.05
C ARG A 227 14.64 -4.03 5.19
N LEU A 228 15.37 -3.47 6.15
CA LEU A 228 16.71 -3.91 6.56
C LEU A 228 16.65 -5.16 7.47
#